data_AF-A0A0N1LQL0-F1
#
_entry.id   AF-A0A0N1LQL0-F1
#
_cell.length_a   1.000
_cell.length_b   1.000
_cell.length_c   1.000
_cell.angle_alpha   90.00
_cell.angle_beta   90.00
_cell.angle_gamma   90.00
#
_symmetry.space_group_name_H-M   'P 1'
#
loop_
_entity.id
_entity.type
_entity.pdbx_description
1 polymer ?
#
loop_
_entity_poly.entity_id
_entity_poly.type
_entity_poly.pdbx_seq_one_letter_code
_entity_poly.pdbx_strand_id
1 'polypeptide(L)'
;MIPLVGGVFSIGPDVLYPEKAPVRQVSVGPFWLDETPVTNAEFALFLGRTGHITDAELTPDPRQYPGMLPELAIPGSLVFEPLSRPLNGGDKTGQR
;
A
#
# COMPACT_ATOMS: atom_id res chain seq x y z
N MET A 1 11.94 -8.47 -13.96
CA MET A 1 10.59 -8.98 -14.27
C MET A 1 10.59 -10.47 -14.63
N ILE A 2 9.67 -11.23 -14.06
CA ILE A 2 9.35 -12.62 -14.38
C ILE A 2 8.01 -12.67 -15.14
N PRO A 3 7.89 -13.47 -16.22
CA PRO A 3 6.63 -13.69 -16.90
C PRO A 3 5.78 -14.71 -16.12
N LEU A 4 4.52 -14.37 -15.89
CA LEU A 4 3.53 -15.25 -15.28
C LEU A 4 2.44 -15.54 -16.31
N VAL A 5 2.09 -16.82 -16.45
CA VAL A 5 1.10 -17.27 -17.43
C VAL A 5 -0.35 -16.90 -17.07
N GLY A 6 -0.59 -16.43 -15.85
CA GLY A 6 -1.94 -16.18 -15.34
C GLY A 6 -2.67 -17.46 -14.96
N GLY A 7 -4.00 -17.40 -14.84
CA GLY A 7 -4.85 -18.50 -14.42
C GLY A 7 -6.12 -18.05 -13.71
N VAL A 8 -6.88 -19.02 -13.20
CA VAL A 8 -8.07 -18.78 -12.37
C VAL A 8 -7.71 -19.08 -10.91
N PHE A 9 -7.94 -18.11 -10.03
CA PHE A 9 -7.56 -18.18 -8.62
C PHE A 9 -8.73 -17.84 -7.70
N SER A 10 -8.81 -18.53 -6.56
CA SER A 10 -9.65 -18.14 -5.43
C SER A 10 -8.99 -17.01 -4.64
N ILE A 11 -9.63 -15.84 -4.55
CA ILE A 11 -9.16 -14.72 -3.72
C ILE A 11 -10.19 -14.38 -2.64
N GLY A 12 -9.68 -14.00 -1.47
CA GLY A 12 -10.47 -13.75 -0.25
C GLY A 12 -10.25 -14.87 0.78
N PRO A 13 -10.43 -14.59 2.08
CA PRO A 13 -10.33 -15.59 3.13
C PRO A 13 -11.66 -16.33 3.28
N ASP A 14 -11.55 -17.61 3.66
CA ASP A 14 -12.73 -18.46 3.92
C ASP A 14 -13.34 -18.16 5.30
N VAL A 15 -12.51 -17.81 6.31
CA VAL A 15 -12.98 -17.64 7.70
C VAL A 15 -12.27 -16.53 8.49
N LEU A 16 -10.98 -16.23 8.21
CA LEU A 16 -10.15 -15.40 9.12
C LEU A 16 -10.45 -13.89 9.14
N TYR A 17 -11.07 -13.34 8.09
CA TYR A 17 -11.38 -11.92 7.97
C TYR A 17 -12.73 -11.76 7.27
N PRO A 18 -13.86 -11.79 8.01
CA PRO A 18 -15.20 -11.76 7.43
C PRO A 18 -15.44 -10.56 6.50
N GLU A 19 -14.78 -9.43 6.73
CA GLU A 19 -14.86 -8.23 5.89
C GLU A 19 -14.24 -8.41 4.50
N LYS A 20 -13.39 -9.43 4.33
CA LYS A 20 -12.75 -9.77 3.06
C LYS A 20 -13.44 -10.95 2.35
N ALA A 21 -14.48 -11.53 2.95
CA ALA A 21 -15.33 -12.55 2.36
C ALA A 21 -16.31 -11.92 1.34
N PRO A 22 -16.92 -12.72 0.45
CA PRO A 22 -16.70 -14.14 0.22
C PRO A 22 -15.45 -14.43 -0.61
N VAL A 23 -15.02 -15.69 -0.61
CA VAL A 23 -14.08 -16.20 -1.62
C VAL A 23 -14.71 -16.04 -3.01
N ARG A 24 -13.96 -15.45 -3.94
CA ARG A 24 -14.37 -15.27 -5.33
C ARG A 24 -13.34 -15.86 -6.29
N GLN A 25 -13.81 -16.42 -7.40
CA GLN A 25 -12.95 -16.84 -8.51
C GLN A 25 -12.58 -15.62 -9.36
N VAL A 26 -11.29 -15.44 -9.62
CA VAL A 26 -10.77 -14.37 -10.47
C VAL A 26 -9.89 -14.96 -11.55
N SER A 27 -10.16 -14.59 -12.80
CA SER A 27 -9.30 -14.91 -13.95
C SER A 27 -8.31 -13.78 -14.17
N VAL A 28 -7.03 -14.11 -14.25
CA VAL A 28 -5.94 -13.18 -14.54
C VAL A 28 -5.22 -13.67 -15.79
N GLY A 29 -5.10 -12.80 -16.80
CA GLY A 29 -4.34 -13.10 -18.01
C GLY A 29 -2.82 -13.13 -17.77
N PRO A 30 -2.02 -13.49 -18.78
CA PRO A 30 -0.57 -13.44 -18.67
C PRO A 30 -0.05 -12.02 -18.42
N PHE A 31 0.96 -11.86 -17.57
CA PHE A 31 1.58 -10.57 -17.25
C PHE A 31 3.03 -10.74 -16.76
N TRP A 32 3.74 -9.62 -16.63
CA TRP A 32 5.08 -9.58 -16.05
C TRP A 32 5.05 -8.99 -14.65
N LEU A 33 5.82 -9.55 -13.73
CA LEU A 33 5.94 -9.06 -12.36
C LEU A 33 7.41 -8.83 -11.99
N ASP A 34 7.73 -7.72 -11.33
CA ASP A 34 9.07 -7.53 -10.78
C ASP A 34 9.33 -8.47 -9.60
N GLU A 35 10.57 -8.97 -9.53
CA GLU A 35 10.99 -9.94 -8.50
C GLU A 35 11.17 -9.29 -7.13
N THR A 36 11.52 -8.01 -7.15
CA THR A 36 11.75 -7.19 -5.97
C THR A 36 10.87 -5.95 -6.03
N PRO A 37 10.49 -5.37 -4.88
CA PRO A 37 9.95 -4.02 -4.85
C PRO A 37 10.91 -3.03 -5.53
N VAL A 38 10.35 -1.94 -6.08
CA VAL A 38 11.16 -0.82 -6.58
C VAL A 38 12.03 -0.30 -5.43
N THR A 39 13.33 -0.25 -5.66
CA THR A 39 14.31 0.20 -4.68
C THR A 39 14.44 1.72 -4.66
N ASN A 40 14.99 2.27 -3.57
CA ASN A 40 15.29 3.70 -3.49
C ASN A 40 16.24 4.16 -4.61
N ALA A 41 17.18 3.31 -5.02
CA ALA A 41 18.13 3.64 -6.09
C ALA A 41 17.44 3.74 -7.45
N GLU A 42 16.56 2.79 -7.77
CA GLU A 42 15.78 2.80 -9.02
C GLU A 42 14.82 3.98 -9.06
N PHE A 43 14.12 4.27 -7.95
CA PHE A 43 13.23 5.41 -7.89
C PHE A 43 13.98 6.74 -8.01
N ALA A 44 15.17 6.88 -7.39
CA ALA A 44 16.00 8.07 -7.53
C ALA A 44 16.45 8.31 -8.99
N LEU A 45 16.77 7.24 -9.75
CA LEU A 45 17.06 7.35 -11.17
C LEU A 45 15.84 7.84 -11.96
N PHE A 46 14.63 7.35 -11.63
CA PHE A 46 13.40 7.83 -12.23
C PHE A 46 13.15 9.33 -11.96
N LEU A 47 13.34 9.77 -10.72
CA LEU A 47 13.21 11.19 -10.34
C LEU A 47 14.20 12.05 -11.12
N GLY A 48 15.48 11.65 -11.18
CA GLY A 48 16.52 12.41 -11.90
C GLY A 48 16.28 12.51 -13.41
N ARG A 49 15.59 11.53 -14.01
CA ARG A 49 15.30 11.51 -15.46
C ARG A 49 14.04 12.26 -15.83
N THR A 50 13.04 12.29 -14.96
CA THR A 50 11.71 12.84 -15.28
C THR A 50 11.44 14.16 -14.60
N GLY A 51 12.14 14.49 -13.52
CA GLY A 51 11.80 15.60 -12.66
C GLY A 51 10.47 15.41 -11.93
N HIS A 52 10.01 14.16 -11.77
CA HIS A 52 8.77 13.86 -11.08
C HIS A 52 8.79 14.35 -9.63
N ILE A 53 7.66 14.88 -9.16
CA ILE A 53 7.42 15.30 -7.78
C ILE A 53 6.35 14.37 -7.24
N THR A 54 6.62 13.70 -6.12
CA THR A 54 5.67 12.76 -5.52
C THR A 54 4.52 13.51 -4.84
N ASP A 55 3.37 12.86 -4.69
CA ASP A 55 2.23 13.46 -3.97
C ASP A 55 2.59 13.84 -2.53
N ALA A 56 3.51 13.10 -1.89
CA ALA A 56 3.99 13.40 -0.54
C ALA A 56 4.80 14.71 -0.47
N GLU A 57 5.37 15.18 -1.58
CA GLU A 57 6.08 16.45 -1.69
C GLU A 57 5.15 17.62 -2.06
N LEU A 58 3.91 17.33 -2.47
CA LEU A 58 2.91 18.34 -2.81
C LEU A 58 2.07 18.72 -1.59
N THR A 59 1.61 19.96 -1.56
CA THR A 59 0.59 20.39 -0.60
C THR A 59 -0.71 19.63 -0.87
N PRO A 60 -1.28 18.91 0.12
CA PRO A 60 -2.53 18.16 -0.07
C PRO A 60 -3.67 19.08 -0.51
N ASP A 61 -4.47 18.66 -1.50
CA ASP A 61 -5.68 19.39 -1.90
C ASP A 61 -6.81 19.13 -0.88
N PRO A 62 -7.30 20.15 -0.15
CA PRO A 62 -8.34 19.97 0.86
C PRO A 62 -9.64 19.34 0.32
N ARG A 63 -9.89 19.43 -0.99
CA ARG A 63 -11.06 18.81 -1.63
C ARG A 63 -10.97 17.28 -1.64
N GLN A 64 -9.76 16.72 -1.62
CA GLN A 64 -9.53 15.28 -1.54
C GLN A 64 -9.57 14.76 -0.09
N TYR A 65 -9.48 15.66 0.90
CA TYR A 65 -9.46 15.32 2.32
C TYR A 65 -10.50 16.11 3.12
N PRO A 66 -11.82 15.85 2.93
CA PRO A 66 -12.86 16.53 3.70
C PRO A 66 -12.67 16.32 5.21
N GLY A 67 -12.64 17.42 5.97
CA GLY A 67 -12.41 17.40 7.42
C GLY A 67 -10.95 17.45 7.86
N MET A 68 -9.99 17.55 6.92
CA MET A 68 -8.60 17.86 7.25
C MET A 68 -8.49 19.23 7.92
N LEU A 69 -7.75 19.30 9.02
CA LEU A 69 -7.39 20.56 9.65
C LEU A 69 -6.46 21.35 8.72
N PRO A 70 -6.73 22.64 8.43
CA PRO A 70 -5.92 23.41 7.49
C PRO A 70 -4.41 23.43 7.81
N GLU A 71 -4.04 23.40 9.08
CA GLU A 71 -2.65 23.33 9.55
C GLU A 71 -1.92 22.02 9.18
N LEU A 72 -2.66 20.97 8.83
CA LEU A 72 -2.09 19.69 8.37
C LEU A 72 -1.94 19.63 6.84
N ALA A 73 -2.40 20.66 6.10
CA ALA A 73 -2.23 20.75 4.66
C ALA A 73 -0.80 21.20 4.29
N ILE A 74 0.18 20.39 4.68
CA ILE A 74 1.60 20.56 4.35
C ILE A 74 2.13 19.26 3.72
N PRO A 75 3.16 19.33 2.86
CA PRO A 75 3.83 18.14 2.36
C PRO A 75 4.32 17.22 3.49
N GLY A 76 4.18 15.92 3.31
CA GLY A 76 4.56 14.94 4.33
C GLY A 76 4.30 13.49 3.92
N SER A 77 4.94 12.57 4.65
CA SER A 77 4.78 11.13 4.50
C SER A 77 4.72 10.45 5.86
N LEU A 78 4.14 9.25 5.92
CA LEU A 78 4.09 8.42 7.12
C LEU A 78 5.25 7.43 7.13
N VAL A 79 5.98 7.39 8.24
CA VAL A 79 7.03 6.40 8.48
C VAL A 79 6.60 5.52 9.65
N PHE A 80 6.62 4.21 9.44
CA PHE A 80 6.41 3.25 10.52
C PHE A 80 7.77 2.87 11.10
N GLU A 81 8.04 3.34 12.32
CA GLU A 81 9.20 2.90 13.06
C GLU A 81 8.85 1.67 13.90
N PRO A 82 9.68 0.61 13.87
CA PRO A 82 9.50 -0.52 14.76
C PRO A 82 9.52 -0.05 16.21
N LEU A 83 8.59 -0.55 17.03
CA LEU A 83 8.64 -0.30 18.47
C LEU A 83 9.94 -0.87 19.04
N SER A 84 10.60 -0.12 19.93
CA SER A 84 11.84 -0.57 20.59
C SER A 84 11.67 -1.84 21.43
N ARG A 85 10.43 -2.26 21.67
CA ARG A 85 10.08 -3.51 22.35
C ARG A 85 8.89 -4.18 21.65
N PRO A 86 8.86 -5.52 21.52
CA PRO A 86 7.69 -6.24 21.03
C PRO A 86 6.47 -5.98 21.91
N LEU A 87 5.34 -5.68 21.28
CA LEU A 87 4.04 -5.78 21.95
C LEU A 87 3.69 -7.26 22.02
N ASN A 88 3.42 -7.78 23.22
CA ASN A 88 2.79 -9.08 23.38
C ASN A 88 1.36 -8.93 22.84
N GLY A 89 1.11 -9.43 21.62
CA GLY A 89 -0.18 -9.36 20.91
C GLY A 89 -1.25 -10.28 21.51
N GLY A 90 -1.38 -10.28 22.83
CA GLY A 90 -2.32 -11.07 23.61
C GLY A 90 -3.60 -10.31 23.94
N ASP A 91 -4.14 -9.52 23.03
CA ASP A 91 -5.56 -9.19 23.07
C ASP A 91 -6.06 -8.78 21.68
N LYS A 92 -6.82 -9.67 21.05
CA LYS A 92 -7.56 -9.43 19.80
C LYS A 92 -9.05 -9.26 20.07
N THR A 93 -9.47 -8.76 21.23
CA THR A 93 -10.86 -8.35 21.42
C THR A 93 -11.04 -6.93 20.89
N GLY A 94 -11.61 -6.85 19.68
CA GLY A 94 -12.01 -5.61 19.05
C GLY A 94 -13.15 -4.93 19.81
N GLN A 95 -12.79 -4.00 20.69
CA GLN A 95 -13.65 -2.88 21.07
C GLN A 95 -12.80 -1.63 21.28
N ARG A 96 -12.82 -0.73 20.29
CA ARG A 96 -12.87 0.72 20.48
C ARG A 96 -13.74 1.31 19.37
#